data_AF-A0A2V9VDW1-F1
#
_entry.id   AF-A0A2V9VDW1-F1
#
_cell.length_a   1.000
_cell.length_b   1.000
_cell.length_c   1.000
_cell.angle_alpha   90.00
_cell.angle_beta   90.00
_cell.angle_gamma   90.00
#
_symmetry.space_group_name_H-M   'P 1'
#
loop_
_entity.id
_entity.type
_entity.pdbx_description
1 polymer ?
#
loop_
_entity_poly.entity_id
_entity_poly.type
_entity_poly.pdbx_seq_one_letter_code
_entity_poly.pdbx_strand_id
1 'polypeptide(L)'
;MGVMRSAVFAMVLLFIGTHLLAQSNQNTPAEPTGTSSAQPTVPTSMDQIPGIPPGSRPVVRGPQHDRRCWREAGIAPSKVNERWKLEDGAQVKINAVCSEASLTPEKKREKIHEINLQTQQEIANIIPAQQLTAFNACEANREQENAKHPGPIAQKQLGPCGGVIPSEPVAGGHSHDHSASKPSN
;
A
#
# COMPACT_ATOMS: atom_id res chain seq x y z
N MET A 1 29.05 10.96 -50.31
CA MET A 1 28.87 11.44 -48.92
C MET A 1 28.35 10.28 -48.08
N GLY A 2 29.22 9.47 -47.46
CA GLY A 2 28.77 8.18 -46.91
C GLY A 2 29.73 7.46 -45.97
N VAL A 3 30.54 8.19 -45.18
CA VAL A 3 31.54 7.54 -44.30
C VAL A 3 31.69 8.17 -42.90
N MET A 4 30.96 9.25 -42.58
CA MET A 4 31.12 9.96 -41.30
C MET A 4 30.15 9.54 -40.18
N ARG A 5 29.29 8.52 -40.39
CA ARG A 5 28.33 8.07 -39.36
C ARG A 5 28.80 6.89 -38.50
N SER A 6 29.84 6.17 -38.91
CA SER A 6 30.30 4.97 -38.18
C SER A 6 31.25 5.23 -37.01
N ALA A 7 31.84 6.42 -36.91
CA ALA A 7 32.85 6.70 -35.89
C ALA A 7 32.27 7.04 -34.50
N VAL A 8 31.01 7.49 -34.42
CA VAL A 8 30.41 7.92 -33.15
C VAL A 8 29.87 6.72 -32.34
N PHE A 9 29.45 5.64 -33.01
CA PHE A 9 28.90 4.46 -32.34
C PHE A 9 29.96 3.56 -31.67
N ALA A 10 31.24 3.68 -32.03
CA ALA A 10 32.31 2.87 -31.45
C ALA A 10 32.87 3.43 -30.13
N MET A 11 32.65 4.71 -29.81
CA MET A 11 33.20 5.32 -28.58
C MET A 11 32.28 5.21 -27.36
N VAL A 12 30.97 5.00 -27.53
CA VAL A 12 30.04 4.92 -26.38
C VAL A 12 30.05 3.55 -25.71
N LEU A 13 30.49 2.49 -26.42
CA LEU A 13 30.58 1.13 -25.89
C LEU A 13 31.80 0.88 -24.99
N LEU A 14 32.70 1.85 -24.82
CA LEU A 14 33.92 1.70 -24.00
C LEU A 14 33.81 2.26 -22.56
N PHE A 15 32.67 2.84 -22.16
CA PHE A 15 32.53 3.48 -20.84
C PHE A 15 31.61 2.77 -19.82
N ILE A 16 31.00 1.62 -20.15
CA ILE A 16 30.11 0.89 -19.21
C ILE A 16 30.75 -0.44 -18.76
N GLY A 17 32.09 -0.52 -18.74
CA GLY A 17 32.85 -1.74 -18.46
C GLY A 17 33.52 -1.81 -17.08
N THR A 18 33.44 -0.78 -16.22
CA THR A 18 34.35 -0.64 -15.05
C THR A 18 33.67 -0.38 -13.70
N HIS A 19 32.43 -0.82 -13.49
CA HIS A 19 31.80 -0.81 -12.15
C HIS A 19 31.40 -2.20 -11.64
N LEU A 20 32.26 -3.20 -11.86
CA LEU A 20 32.31 -4.38 -10.99
C LEU A 20 33.62 -4.32 -10.21
N LEU A 21 33.56 -4.02 -8.91
CA LEU A 21 34.37 -4.63 -7.84
C LEU A 21 34.14 -3.89 -6.51
N ALA A 22 33.99 -4.70 -5.46
CA ALA A 22 34.13 -4.37 -4.04
C ALA A 22 32.94 -3.69 -3.35
N GLN A 23 32.04 -4.49 -2.77
CA GLN A 23 31.78 -4.47 -1.33
C GLN A 23 31.43 -5.89 -0.84
N SER A 24 32.49 -6.67 -0.60
CA SER A 24 32.45 -7.82 0.30
C SER A 24 32.42 -7.27 1.72
N ASN A 25 31.32 -7.45 2.44
CA ASN A 25 31.30 -7.23 3.89
C ASN A 25 30.69 -8.45 4.58
N GLN A 26 31.60 -9.24 5.14
CA GLN A 26 31.33 -10.36 6.02
C GLN A 26 30.78 -9.81 7.33
N ASN A 27 29.55 -10.20 7.67
CA ASN A 27 29.07 -10.11 9.05
C ASN A 27 28.49 -11.49 9.40
N THR A 28 29.35 -12.34 9.92
CA THR A 28 29.02 -13.53 10.70
C THR A 28 28.90 -13.12 12.17
N PRO A 29 27.76 -13.37 12.82
CA PRO A 29 27.71 -13.49 14.27
C PRO A 29 27.64 -14.97 14.69
N ALA A 30 28.66 -15.33 15.45
CA ALA A 30 28.80 -16.39 16.44
C ALA A 30 27.61 -17.35 16.67
N GLU A 31 27.92 -18.62 16.45
CA GLU A 31 27.39 -19.80 17.11
C GLU A 31 27.69 -19.77 18.63
N PRO A 32 26.72 -20.08 19.50
CA PRO A 32 27.01 -20.63 20.82
C PRO A 32 26.78 -22.15 20.81
N THR A 33 27.89 -22.86 20.99
CA THR A 33 27.97 -24.29 21.25
C THR A 33 27.31 -24.63 22.60
N GLY A 34 26.51 -25.69 22.60
CA GLY A 34 26.43 -26.63 23.71
C GLY A 34 25.37 -26.39 24.78
N THR A 35 24.33 -27.24 24.78
CA THR A 35 24.02 -28.11 25.93
C THR A 35 23.15 -29.26 25.45
N SER A 36 23.78 -30.43 25.39
CA SER A 36 23.13 -31.74 25.37
C SER A 36 22.53 -31.98 26.75
N SER A 37 21.23 -32.30 26.85
CA SER A 37 20.73 -33.08 27.97
C SER A 37 19.43 -33.79 27.59
N ALA A 38 19.57 -35.10 27.46
CA ALA A 38 18.62 -36.18 27.71
C ALA A 38 17.09 -35.92 27.64
N GLN A 39 16.44 -36.71 26.78
CA GLN A 39 15.04 -37.12 26.95
C GLN A 39 14.75 -37.66 28.36
N PRO A 40 13.51 -37.51 28.83
CA PRO A 40 12.80 -38.68 29.31
C PRO A 40 11.44 -38.87 28.63
N THR A 41 11.19 -40.13 28.33
CA THR A 41 10.00 -40.78 27.82
C THR A 41 8.83 -40.85 28.84
N VAL A 42 7.61 -40.53 28.35
CA VAL A 42 6.23 -40.96 28.75
C VAL A 42 5.73 -40.69 30.20
N PRO A 43 4.41 -40.61 30.52
CA PRO A 43 3.20 -40.79 29.69
C PRO A 43 2.06 -39.76 29.86
N THR A 44 1.06 -39.90 29.00
CA THR A 44 -0.32 -39.40 29.12
C THR A 44 -0.89 -39.53 30.53
N SER A 45 -1.41 -38.43 31.09
CA SER A 45 -2.52 -38.48 32.06
C SER A 45 -3.43 -37.27 31.85
N MET A 46 -4.70 -37.57 31.58
CA MET A 46 -5.82 -36.68 31.87
C MET A 46 -5.80 -36.35 33.36
N ASP A 47 -5.91 -35.08 33.73
CA ASP A 47 -6.94 -34.57 34.66
C ASP A 47 -6.77 -33.06 34.94
N GLN A 48 -7.87 -32.35 34.72
CA GLN A 48 -8.41 -31.24 35.52
C GLN A 48 -7.54 -30.02 35.89
N ILE A 49 -7.78 -28.90 35.19
CA ILE A 49 -7.66 -27.55 35.77
C ILE A 49 -9.07 -27.01 36.02
N PRO A 50 -9.50 -26.78 37.28
CA PRO A 50 -10.78 -26.17 37.58
C PRO A 50 -10.68 -24.64 37.49
N GLY A 51 -11.53 -24.01 36.67
CA GLY A 51 -11.69 -22.54 36.74
C GLY A 51 -12.08 -21.77 35.47
N ILE A 52 -12.58 -22.40 34.40
CA ILE A 52 -13.05 -21.66 33.22
C ILE A 52 -14.59 -21.57 33.24
N PRO A 53 -15.19 -20.36 33.29
CA PRO A 53 -16.65 -20.22 33.24
C PRO A 53 -17.19 -20.72 31.88
N PRO A 54 -18.28 -21.51 31.86
CA PRO A 54 -18.86 -22.01 30.63
C PRO A 54 -19.60 -20.88 29.92
N GLY A 55 -18.95 -20.21 28.97
CA GLY A 55 -19.60 -19.16 28.19
C GLY A 55 -18.76 -18.51 27.10
N SER A 56 -17.44 -18.53 27.24
CA SER A 56 -16.56 -17.95 26.21
C SER A 56 -16.24 -19.01 25.15
N ARG A 57 -17.18 -19.24 24.23
CA ARG A 57 -16.84 -19.89 22.96
C ARG A 57 -15.70 -19.08 22.34
N PRO A 58 -14.55 -19.68 21.98
CA PRO A 58 -13.60 -19.01 21.12
C PRO A 58 -14.38 -18.61 19.88
N VAL A 59 -14.48 -17.31 19.59
CA VAL A 59 -14.85 -16.88 18.25
C VAL A 59 -13.69 -17.36 17.38
N VAL A 60 -13.84 -18.57 16.85
CA VAL A 60 -13.00 -19.06 15.77
C VAL A 60 -13.28 -18.10 14.62
N ARG A 61 -12.47 -17.04 14.51
CA ARG A 61 -12.39 -16.25 13.29
C ARG A 61 -12.04 -17.25 12.21
N GLY A 62 -13.03 -17.61 11.41
CA GLY A 62 -12.86 -18.59 10.35
C GLY A 62 -11.73 -18.17 9.40
N PRO A 63 -11.22 -19.10 8.58
CA PRO A 63 -10.09 -18.88 7.67
C PRO A 63 -10.31 -17.80 6.58
N GLN A 64 -11.43 -17.09 6.60
CA GLN A 64 -11.73 -16.01 5.66
C GLN A 64 -10.93 -14.72 5.90
N HIS A 65 -10.42 -14.49 7.11
CA HIS A 65 -9.66 -13.27 7.40
C HIS A 65 -8.24 -13.24 6.82
N ASP A 66 -7.71 -14.37 6.34
CA ASP A 66 -6.31 -14.49 5.89
C ASP A 66 -6.11 -14.42 4.36
N ARG A 67 -7.17 -14.14 3.61
CA ARG A 67 -7.09 -13.93 2.14
C ARG A 67 -6.58 -12.54 1.82
N ARG A 68 -5.26 -12.34 1.98
CA ARG A 68 -4.59 -11.13 1.52
C ARG A 68 -4.54 -11.14 -0.01
N CYS A 69 -5.09 -10.12 -0.66
CA CYS A 69 -5.21 -10.06 -2.13
C CYS A 69 -3.90 -10.26 -2.88
N TRP A 70 -2.77 -9.85 -2.32
CA TRP A 70 -1.46 -10.10 -2.93
C TRP A 70 -1.11 -11.58 -3.03
N ARG A 71 -1.57 -12.41 -2.08
CA ARG A 71 -1.31 -13.86 -2.09
C ARG A 71 -2.17 -14.55 -3.15
N GLU A 72 -3.43 -14.14 -3.30
CA GLU A 72 -4.33 -14.65 -4.34
C GLU A 72 -3.86 -14.26 -5.74
N ALA A 73 -3.28 -13.07 -5.88
CA ALA A 73 -2.67 -12.59 -7.12
C ALA A 73 -1.30 -13.21 -7.45
N GLY A 74 -0.77 -14.08 -6.57
CA GLY A 74 0.55 -14.69 -6.75
C GLY A 74 1.72 -13.72 -6.67
N ILE A 75 1.55 -12.55 -6.04
CA ILE A 75 2.59 -11.54 -5.88
C ILE A 75 3.50 -11.96 -4.73
N ALA A 76 4.81 -11.98 -4.97
CA ALA A 76 5.78 -12.28 -3.92
C ALA A 76 5.75 -11.20 -2.81
N PRO A 77 5.89 -11.56 -1.51
CA PRO A 77 5.93 -10.58 -0.43
C PRO A 77 7.00 -9.49 -0.61
N SER A 78 8.15 -9.84 -1.20
CA SER A 78 9.22 -8.89 -1.50
C SER A 78 8.78 -7.81 -2.50
N LYS A 79 7.97 -8.16 -3.51
CA LYS A 79 7.41 -7.22 -4.49
C LYS A 79 6.33 -6.34 -3.90
N VAL A 80 5.55 -6.86 -2.95
CA VAL A 80 4.61 -6.03 -2.17
C VAL A 80 5.37 -4.99 -1.34
N ASN A 81 6.45 -5.41 -0.66
CA ASN A 81 7.28 -4.50 0.11
C ASN A 81 7.98 -3.46 -0.77
N GLU A 82 8.43 -3.84 -1.96
CA GLU A 82 9.00 -2.91 -2.95
C GLU A 82 7.96 -1.90 -3.43
N ARG A 83 6.75 -2.34 -3.76
CA ARG A 83 5.61 -1.47 -4.08
C ARG A 83 5.32 -0.48 -2.95
N TRP A 84 5.26 -0.93 -1.70
CA TRP A 84 5.01 -0.05 -0.56
C TRP A 84 6.04 1.07 -0.43
N LYS A 85 7.32 0.80 -0.72
CA LYS A 85 8.35 1.84 -0.72
C LYS A 85 8.12 2.89 -1.82
N LEU A 86 7.65 2.47 -3.00
CA LEU A 86 7.32 3.39 -4.09
C LEU A 86 6.13 4.28 -3.71
N GLU A 87 5.09 3.69 -3.12
CA GLU A 87 3.90 4.41 -2.64
C GLU A 87 4.23 5.38 -1.50
N ASP A 88 5.06 4.97 -0.54
CA ASP A 88 5.52 5.84 0.55
C ASP A 88 6.33 7.03 0.00
N GLY A 89 7.26 6.77 -0.92
CA GLY A 89 8.00 7.83 -1.61
C GLY A 89 7.10 8.78 -2.40
N ALA A 90 6.04 8.26 -3.04
CA ALA A 90 5.03 9.07 -3.71
C ALA A 90 4.28 9.96 -2.72
N GLN A 91 3.89 9.43 -1.56
CA GLN A 91 3.21 10.18 -0.52
C GLN A 91 4.06 11.33 0.01
N VAL A 92 5.37 11.12 0.19
CA VAL A 92 6.30 12.19 0.56
C VAL A 92 6.30 13.31 -0.49
N LYS A 93 6.34 12.97 -1.78
CA LYS A 93 6.27 13.96 -2.88
C LYS A 93 4.93 14.70 -2.89
N ILE A 94 3.82 13.99 -2.67
CA ILE A 94 2.48 14.58 -2.59
C ILE A 94 2.41 15.56 -1.41
N ASN A 95 2.90 15.18 -0.24
CA ASN A 95 2.93 16.04 0.94
C ASN A 95 3.74 17.32 0.67
N ALA A 96 4.86 17.22 -0.05
CA ALA A 96 5.63 18.38 -0.48
C ALA A 96 4.79 19.31 -1.39
N VAL A 97 4.12 18.77 -2.41
CA VAL A 97 3.21 19.55 -3.29
C VAL A 97 2.08 20.20 -2.50
N CYS A 98 1.52 19.51 -1.52
CA CYS A 98 0.47 20.05 -0.67
C CYS A 98 0.96 21.24 0.18
N SER A 99 2.21 21.20 0.63
CA SER A 99 2.85 22.27 1.40
C SER A 99 3.33 23.47 0.55
N GLU A 100 3.43 23.34 -0.78
CA GLU A 100 3.83 24.44 -1.67
C GLU A 100 2.74 25.54 -1.70
N ALA A 101 3.00 26.68 -1.05
CA ALA A 101 2.06 27.82 -1.03
C ALA A 101 1.98 28.58 -2.37
N SER A 102 2.98 28.42 -3.24
CA SER A 102 3.06 29.08 -4.55
C SER A 102 2.18 28.44 -5.63
N LEU A 103 1.65 27.24 -5.38
CA LEU A 103 0.80 26.53 -6.34
C LEU A 103 -0.67 26.78 -6.08
N THR A 104 -1.42 27.01 -7.16
CA THR A 104 -2.89 26.98 -7.13
C THR A 104 -3.39 25.57 -6.82
N PRO A 105 -4.62 25.43 -6.27
CA PRO A 105 -5.23 24.12 -6.05
C PRO A 105 -5.26 23.23 -7.30
N GLU A 106 -5.54 23.81 -8.47
CA GLU A 106 -5.57 23.15 -9.77
C GLU A 106 -4.20 22.55 -10.08
N LYS A 107 -3.15 23.36 -9.93
CA LYS A 107 -1.78 22.93 -10.22
C LYS A 107 -1.29 21.86 -9.23
N LYS A 108 -1.74 21.92 -7.98
CA LYS A 108 -1.48 20.86 -7.00
C LYS A 108 -2.12 19.54 -7.45
N ARG A 109 -3.38 19.56 -7.90
CA ARG A 109 -4.06 18.35 -8.41
C ARG A 109 -3.34 17.75 -9.61
N GLU A 110 -2.92 18.58 -10.56
CA GLU A 110 -2.14 18.13 -11.73
C GLU A 110 -0.82 17.46 -11.32
N LYS A 111 -0.02 18.11 -10.46
CA LYS A 111 1.25 17.54 -9.98
C LYS A 111 1.04 16.23 -9.22
N ILE A 112 0.02 16.15 -8.39
CA ILE A 112 -0.31 14.92 -7.65
C ILE A 112 -0.72 13.80 -8.62
N HIS A 113 -1.49 14.12 -9.65
CA HIS A 113 -1.83 13.16 -10.70
C HIS A 113 -0.56 12.64 -11.40
N GLU A 114 0.38 13.52 -11.74
CA GLU A 114 1.64 13.13 -12.36
C GLU A 114 2.47 12.20 -11.46
N ILE A 115 2.59 12.52 -10.17
CA ILE A 115 3.27 11.66 -9.19
C ILE A 115 2.62 10.27 -9.15
N ASN A 116 1.29 10.21 -9.09
CA ASN A 116 0.56 8.94 -9.06
C ASN A 116 0.77 8.12 -10.34
N LEU A 117 0.78 8.76 -11.52
CA LEU A 117 1.04 8.07 -12.79
C LEU A 117 2.45 7.49 -12.83
N GLN A 118 3.46 8.26 -12.43
CA GLN A 118 4.85 7.80 -12.37
C GLN A 118 4.99 6.61 -11.42
N THR A 119 4.40 6.71 -10.22
CA THR A 119 4.43 5.61 -9.24
C THR A 119 3.73 4.35 -9.77
N GLN A 120 2.60 4.48 -10.47
CA GLN A 120 1.94 3.32 -11.09
C GLN A 120 2.83 2.65 -12.16
N GLN A 121 3.54 3.43 -12.96
CA GLN A 121 4.49 2.89 -13.94
C GLN A 121 5.65 2.16 -13.25
N GLU A 122 6.20 2.73 -12.18
CA GLU A 122 7.25 2.09 -11.38
C GLU A 122 6.77 0.77 -10.75
N ILE A 123 5.53 0.74 -10.26
CA ILE A 123 4.90 -0.49 -9.75
C ILE A 123 4.72 -1.53 -10.86
N ALA A 124 4.27 -1.13 -12.04
CA ALA A 124 4.10 -2.03 -13.19
C ALA A 124 5.42 -2.65 -13.67
N ASN A 125 6.56 -2.00 -13.41
CA ASN A 125 7.88 -2.55 -13.71
C ASN A 125 8.30 -3.67 -12.75
N ILE A 126 7.75 -3.70 -11.52
CA ILE A 126 8.13 -4.67 -10.49
C ILE A 126 7.08 -5.77 -10.28
N ILE A 127 5.82 -5.51 -10.62
CA ILE A 127 4.70 -6.45 -10.53
C ILE A 127 4.11 -6.63 -11.94
N PRO A 128 4.11 -7.84 -12.51
CA PRO A 128 3.53 -8.11 -13.82
C PRO A 128 2.06 -7.69 -13.92
N ALA A 129 1.65 -7.19 -15.09
CA ALA A 129 0.29 -6.68 -15.32
C ALA A 129 -0.81 -7.69 -14.96
N GLN A 130 -0.62 -8.99 -15.26
CA GLN A 130 -1.60 -10.02 -14.91
C GLN A 130 -1.80 -10.14 -13.39
N GLN A 131 -0.71 -10.08 -12.62
CA GLN A 131 -0.78 -10.13 -11.16
C GLN A 131 -1.40 -8.85 -10.59
N LEU A 132 -1.08 -7.69 -11.17
CA LEU A 132 -1.66 -6.42 -10.76
C LEU A 132 -3.19 -6.39 -11.00
N THR A 133 -3.66 -6.90 -12.15
CA THR A 133 -5.09 -7.04 -12.43
C THR A 133 -5.79 -7.95 -11.44
N ALA A 134 -5.21 -9.11 -11.12
CA ALA A 134 -5.77 -10.03 -10.13
C ALA A 134 -5.82 -9.41 -8.72
N PHE A 135 -4.77 -8.67 -8.35
CA PHE A 135 -4.72 -7.94 -7.09
C PHE A 135 -5.82 -6.88 -7.00
N ASN A 136 -5.96 -6.05 -8.03
CA ASN A 136 -6.97 -5.00 -8.09
C ASN A 136 -8.39 -5.56 -8.04
N ALA A 137 -8.65 -6.67 -8.74
CA ALA A 137 -9.95 -7.34 -8.72
C ALA A 137 -10.30 -7.86 -7.30
N CYS A 138 -9.33 -8.45 -6.60
CA CYS A 138 -9.54 -8.88 -5.22
C CYS A 138 -9.80 -7.70 -4.28
N GLU A 139 -9.02 -6.62 -4.39
CA GLU A 139 -9.22 -5.43 -3.55
C GLU A 139 -10.58 -4.76 -3.80
N ALA A 140 -11.02 -4.66 -5.05
CA ALA A 140 -12.34 -4.14 -5.41
C ALA A 140 -13.47 -4.99 -4.79
N ASN A 141 -13.35 -6.31 -4.83
CA ASN A 141 -14.31 -7.20 -4.18
C ASN A 141 -14.32 -6.99 -2.65
N ARG A 142 -13.15 -6.85 -2.02
CA ARG A 142 -13.05 -6.57 -0.58
C ARG A 142 -13.64 -5.23 -0.21
N GLU A 143 -13.42 -4.19 -1.01
CA GLU A 143 -14.03 -2.87 -0.80
C GLU A 143 -15.56 -2.96 -0.89
N GLN A 144 -16.09 -3.71 -1.85
CA GLN A 144 -17.52 -3.95 -1.98
C GLN A 144 -18.10 -4.69 -0.75
N GLU A 145 -17.41 -5.70 -0.23
CA GLU A 145 -17.84 -6.40 1.00
C GLU A 145 -17.79 -5.48 2.22
N ASN A 146 -16.75 -4.63 2.33
CA ASN A 146 -16.64 -3.66 3.42
C ASN A 146 -17.73 -2.58 3.34
N ALA A 147 -18.13 -2.17 2.14
CA ALA A 147 -19.20 -1.20 1.93
C ALA A 147 -20.58 -1.69 2.42
N LYS A 148 -20.79 -3.01 2.53
CA LYS A 148 -22.02 -3.60 3.10
C LYS A 148 -22.08 -3.47 4.62
N HIS A 149 -20.96 -3.20 5.28
CA HIS A 149 -20.85 -3.01 6.72
C HIS A 149 -20.25 -1.63 7.04
N PRO A 150 -20.93 -0.53 6.67
CA PRO A 150 -20.40 0.80 6.93
C PRO A 150 -20.33 1.00 8.44
N GLY A 151 -19.10 1.08 8.97
CA GLY A 151 -18.86 1.54 10.33
C GLY A 151 -19.27 3.01 10.50
N PRO A 152 -19.36 3.53 11.74
CA PRO A 152 -19.89 4.87 12.04
C PRO A 152 -19.01 6.05 11.56
N ILE A 153 -18.09 5.86 10.61
CA ILE A 153 -17.23 6.92 10.09
C ILE A 153 -17.76 7.35 8.72
N ALA A 154 -18.69 8.31 8.71
CA ALA A 154 -19.01 9.05 7.50
C ALA A 154 -17.77 9.86 7.10
N GLN A 155 -16.92 9.28 6.25
CA GLN A 155 -15.71 9.92 5.76
C GLN A 155 -16.12 11.07 4.83
N LYS A 156 -15.98 12.30 5.33
CA LYS A 156 -15.90 13.47 4.44
C LYS A 156 -14.81 13.16 3.40
N GLN A 157 -15.13 13.24 2.12
CA GLN A 157 -14.14 13.05 1.05
C GLN A 157 -13.11 14.18 1.13
N LEU A 158 -12.02 13.90 1.83
CA LEU A 158 -10.85 14.75 1.88
C LEU A 158 -10.05 14.48 0.60
N GLY A 159 -9.70 15.54 -0.11
CA GLY A 159 -8.84 15.46 -1.27
C GLY A 159 -7.41 15.09 -0.90
N PRO A 160 -6.52 14.93 -1.90
CA PRO A 160 -5.17 14.42 -1.70
C PRO A 160 -4.27 15.33 -0.83
N CYS A 161 -4.70 16.56 -0.56
CA CYS A 161 -4.06 17.48 0.38
C CYS A 161 -4.86 17.72 1.67
N GLY A 162 -5.83 16.85 2.01
CA GLY A 162 -6.63 16.98 3.23
C GLY A 162 -7.67 18.11 3.22
N GLY A 163 -7.89 18.77 2.09
CA GLY A 163 -8.95 19.77 1.92
C GLY A 163 -10.27 19.13 1.48
N VAL A 164 -11.41 19.72 1.83
CA VAL A 164 -12.71 19.28 1.28
C VAL A 164 -12.69 19.52 -0.22
N ILE A 165 -12.87 18.48 -1.03
CA ILE A 165 -13.09 18.66 -2.47
C ILE A 165 -14.49 19.29 -2.61
N PRO A 166 -14.63 20.48 -3.22
CA PRO A 166 -15.94 21.01 -3.53
C PRO A 166 -16.64 20.00 -4.42
N SER A 167 -17.76 19.44 -3.96
CA SER A 167 -18.67 18.73 -4.85
C SER A 167 -19.02 19.71 -5.96
N GLU A 168 -18.76 19.35 -7.23
CA GLU A 168 -19.23 20.16 -8.34
C GLU A 168 -20.72 20.46 -8.12
N PRO A 169 -21.19 21.69 -8.42
CA PRO A 169 -22.61 21.97 -8.37
C PRO A 169 -23.28 21.11 -9.44
N VAL A 170 -23.80 19.94 -9.03
CA VAL A 170 -24.80 19.22 -9.80
C VAL A 170 -25.93 20.22 -9.99
N ALA A 171 -26.10 20.68 -11.23
CA ALA A 171 -27.26 21.42 -11.66
C ALA A 171 -28.50 20.54 -11.43
N GLY A 172 -29.05 20.61 -10.22
CA GLY A 172 -30.07 19.72 -9.71
C GLY A 172 -30.37 20.12 -8.27
N GLY A 173 -31.00 21.28 -8.13
CA GLY A 173 -31.21 21.94 -6.85
C GLY A 173 -32.04 21.10 -5.88
N HIS A 174 -31.55 20.98 -4.64
CA HIS A 174 -32.39 20.82 -3.46
C HIS A 174 -32.07 21.98 -2.52
N SER A 175 -32.84 23.06 -2.65
CA SER A 175 -32.90 24.13 -1.66
C SER A 175 -33.41 23.55 -0.34
N HIS A 176 -32.60 23.62 0.71
CA HIS A 176 -33.13 23.63 2.05
C HIS A 176 -33.44 25.08 2.43
N ASP A 177 -34.67 25.50 2.13
CA ASP A 177 -35.26 26.71 2.71
C ASP A 177 -35.38 26.51 4.23
N HIS A 178 -34.55 27.20 5.00
CA HIS A 178 -34.83 27.46 6.41
C HIS A 178 -35.71 28.71 6.50
N SER A 179 -37.01 28.51 6.31
CA SER A 179 -38.01 29.51 6.66
C SER A 179 -38.21 29.59 8.18
N ALA A 180 -38.10 30.83 8.67
CA ALA A 180 -38.82 31.45 9.77
C ALA A 180 -38.59 30.93 11.21
N SER A 181 -37.91 31.75 12.01
CA SER A 181 -38.20 31.90 13.44
C SER A 181 -38.54 33.37 13.72
N LYS A 182 -39.80 33.58 14.07
CA LYS A 182 -40.48 34.84 14.40
C LYS A 182 -39.94 35.42 15.71
N PRO A 183 -39.75 36.75 15.87
CA PRO A 183 -39.60 37.33 17.19
C PRO A 183 -40.97 37.52 17.87
N SER A 184 -41.04 37.11 19.13
CA SER A 184 -42.15 37.38 20.06
C SER A 184 -42.25 38.88 20.37
N ASN A 185 -43.48 39.32 20.64
CA ASN A 185 -43.86 40.66 21.11
C ASN A 185 -43.23 40.99 22.47
#